data_AF-A0A6J3L6L3-F1
#
_entry.id   AF-A0A6J3L6L3-F1
#
_cell.length_a   1.000
_cell.length_b   1.000
_cell.length_c   1.000
_cell.angle_alpha   90.00
_cell.angle_beta   90.00
_cell.angle_gamma   90.00
#
_symmetry.space_group_name_H-M   'P 1'
#
loop_
_entity.id
_entity.type
_entity.pdbx_description
1 polymer ?
#
loop_
_entity_poly.entity_id
_entity_poly.type
_entity_poly.pdbx_seq_one_letter_code
_entity_poly.pdbx_strand_id
1 'polypeptide(L)' 'MIGTLFSSACQTFPRLASLSSIITNPWGLILSRTRMRYHFPRPNERRRIKRHGWDTRMSTLSGRKILMRRILKGKYVLSH' A
#
# COMPACT_ATOMS: atom_id res chain seq x y z
N MET A 1 -58.26 16.55 11.81
CA MET A 1 -56.92 16.19 11.26
C MET A 1 -55.90 16.83 12.20
N ILE A 2 -55.64 16.21 13.35
CA ILE A 2 -54.56 15.25 13.65
C ILE A 2 -53.15 15.88 13.51
N GLY A 3 -52.50 16.10 14.68
CA GLY A 3 -51.05 16.05 14.88
C GLY A 3 -50.31 17.40 14.85
N THR A 4 -50.29 18.24 15.91
CA THR A 4 -49.41 18.21 17.10
C THR A 4 -48.03 17.60 16.88
N LEU A 5 -46.94 18.34 17.12
CA LEU A 5 -45.69 17.91 17.79
C LEU A 5 -44.88 19.16 18.17
N PHE A 6 -45.13 19.76 19.34
CA PHE A 6 -44.34 19.58 20.57
C PHE A 6 -42.83 19.79 20.41
N SER A 7 -42.45 21.04 20.68
CA SER A 7 -41.40 21.49 21.60
C SER A 7 -40.43 20.45 22.18
N SER A 8 -39.15 20.79 22.02
CA SER A 8 -38.00 20.45 22.85
C SER A 8 -38.31 19.84 24.23
N ALA A 9 -38.07 18.55 24.36
CA ALA A 9 -37.72 17.92 25.61
C ALA A 9 -36.79 16.74 25.29
N CYS A 10 -35.81 16.51 26.14
CA CYS A 10 -34.80 15.43 26.07
C CYS A 10 -33.45 15.83 25.43
N GLN A 11 -32.82 16.84 26.05
CA GLN A 11 -31.45 16.65 26.51
C GLN A 11 -31.40 15.37 27.36
N THR A 12 -30.45 14.45 27.14
CA THR A 12 -29.58 13.78 28.14
C THR A 12 -29.04 12.44 27.63
N PHE A 13 -27.71 12.36 27.55
CA PHE A 13 -26.84 11.18 27.32
C PHE A 13 -27.25 9.94 28.16
N PRO A 14 -27.00 8.70 27.70
CA PRO A 14 -25.64 8.11 27.69
C PRO A 14 -25.38 7.38 26.36
N ARG A 15 -24.18 6.90 26.00
CA ARG A 15 -23.51 5.76 26.64
C ARG A 15 -22.41 5.31 25.67
N LEU A 16 -21.14 5.39 26.06
CA LEU A 16 -20.13 4.32 25.92
C LEU A 16 -20.16 3.42 24.65
N ALA A 17 -20.34 3.95 23.44
CA ALA A 17 -20.34 3.15 22.20
C ALA A 17 -19.10 3.35 21.32
N SER A 18 -18.07 4.05 21.83
CA SER A 18 -16.82 4.29 21.08
C SER A 18 -15.71 3.26 21.36
N LEU A 19 -16.04 2.07 21.88
CA LEU A 19 -15.08 0.95 21.97
C LEU A 19 -15.32 -0.16 20.93
N SER A 20 -16.38 -0.08 20.13
CA SER A 20 -16.78 -1.16 19.21
C SER A 20 -16.01 -1.18 17.89
N SER A 21 -15.38 -0.08 17.49
CA SER A 21 -14.61 0.00 16.24
C SER A 21 -13.20 -0.60 16.33
N ILE A 22 -12.67 -0.85 17.53
CA ILE A 22 -11.38 -1.54 17.72
C ILE A 22 -11.54 -3.06 17.60
N ILE A 23 -12.68 -3.61 18.01
CA ILE A 23 -12.92 -5.07 18.07
C ILE A 23 -13.29 -5.65 16.70
N THR A 24 -13.88 -4.86 15.80
CA THR A 24 -14.48 -5.35 14.55
C THR A 24 -13.60 -5.23 13.32
N ASN A 25 -12.45 -4.56 13.41
CA ASN A 25 -11.50 -4.49 12.31
C ASN A 25 -10.33 -5.45 12.53
N PRO A 26 -10.36 -6.68 11.96
CA PRO A 26 -9.24 -7.63 12.06
C PRO A 26 -7.95 -7.08 11.43
N TRP A 27 -8.03 -5.98 10.66
CA TRP A 27 -6.88 -5.30 10.07
C TRP A 27 -6.30 -4.17 10.92
N GLY A 28 -6.97 -3.75 12.01
CA GLY A 28 -6.49 -2.69 12.90
C GLY A 28 -5.19 -3.05 13.64
N LEU A 29 -4.94 -4.34 13.87
CA LEU A 29 -3.74 -4.86 14.54
C LEU A 29 -2.57 -5.18 13.60
N ILE A 30 -2.77 -5.10 12.27
CA ILE A 30 -1.76 -5.54 11.29
C ILE A 30 -0.61 -4.52 11.13
N LEU A 31 -0.78 -3.29 11.65
CA LEU A 31 0.17 -2.20 11.49
C LEU A 31 1.28 -2.15 12.55
N SER A 32 1.23 -2.95 13.62
CA SER A 32 2.32 -3.01 14.61
C SER A 32 3.45 -3.94 14.18
N ARG A 33 4.07 -3.69 13.02
CA ARG A 33 5.37 -4.29 12.67
C ARG A 33 6.45 -3.70 13.58
N THR A 34 6.59 -4.23 14.79
CA THR A 34 7.56 -3.76 15.79
C THR A 34 9.02 -4.02 15.41
N ARG A 35 9.29 -4.95 14.48
CA ARG A 35 10.63 -5.21 13.96
C ARG A 35 10.70 -4.96 12.46
N MET A 36 11.24 -3.80 12.09
CA MET A 36 11.65 -3.52 10.71
C MET A 36 12.90 -4.34 10.38
N ARG A 37 12.90 -5.02 9.23
CA ARG A 37 14.10 -5.68 8.71
C ARG A 37 15.08 -4.60 8.25
N TYR A 38 16.12 -4.36 9.04
CA TYR A 38 17.13 -3.32 8.80
C TYR A 38 18.26 -3.77 7.85
N HIS A 39 18.32 -5.05 7.52
CA HIS A 39 19.30 -5.59 6.58
C HIS A 39 18.79 -5.53 5.15
N PHE A 40 19.38 -4.66 4.34
CA PHE A 40 19.24 -4.75 2.89
C PHE A 40 19.80 -6.10 2.39
N PRO A 41 19.23 -6.66 1.31
CA PRO A 41 19.82 -7.83 0.67
C PRO A 41 21.30 -7.59 0.38
N ARG A 42 22.16 -8.56 0.71
CA ARG A 42 23.59 -8.46 0.41
C ARG A 42 23.80 -8.30 -1.10
N PRO A 43 24.67 -7.38 -1.54
CA PRO A 43 24.91 -7.16 -2.97
C PRO A 43 25.51 -8.40 -3.60
N ASN A 44 25.01 -8.78 -4.77
CA ASN A 44 25.57 -9.86 -5.58
C ASN A 44 25.41 -9.49 -7.05
N GLU A 45 26.53 -9.24 -7.71
CA GLU A 45 26.57 -8.70 -9.05
C GLU A 45 26.02 -9.68 -10.09
N ARG A 46 26.36 -10.96 -9.96
CA ARG A 46 25.82 -12.02 -10.83
C ARG A 46 24.30 -12.09 -10.74
N ARG A 47 23.73 -11.96 -9.54
CA ARG A 47 22.27 -11.94 -9.35
C ARG A 47 21.64 -10.65 -9.90
N ARG A 48 22.34 -9.51 -9.78
CA ARG A 48 21.89 -8.21 -10.29
C ARG A 48 21.75 -8.26 -11.82
N ILE A 49 22.80 -8.66 -12.53
CA ILE A 49 22.80 -8.76 -13.99
C ILE A 49 21.85 -9.85 -14.48
N LYS A 50 21.88 -11.06 -13.88
CA LYS A 50 21.00 -12.16 -14.35
C LYS A 50 19.50 -11.85 -14.21
N ARG A 51 19.11 -11.04 -13.22
CA ARG A 51 17.70 -10.71 -12.98
C ARG A 51 17.26 -9.43 -13.68
N HIS A 52 18.15 -8.44 -13.79
CA HIS A 52 17.78 -7.10 -14.19
C HIS A 52 18.61 -6.53 -15.34
N GLY A 53 19.54 -7.31 -15.87
CA GLY A 53 20.42 -6.94 -16.97
C GLY A 53 19.69 -6.78 -18.28
N TRP A 54 20.40 -6.21 -19.26
CA TRP A 54 19.88 -5.91 -20.58
C TRP A 54 19.29 -7.14 -21.27
N ASP A 55 20.05 -8.23 -21.34
CA ASP A 55 19.64 -9.46 -22.04
C ASP A 55 18.38 -10.08 -21.42
N THR A 56 18.27 -10.03 -20.09
CA THR A 56 17.08 -10.48 -19.36
C THR A 56 15.85 -9.64 -19.71
N ARG A 57 16.02 -8.35 -19.99
CA ARG A 57 14.90 -7.48 -20.42
C ARG A 57 14.54 -7.71 -21.87
N MET A 58 15.52 -7.98 -22.74
CA MET A 58 15.27 -8.23 -24.15
C MET A 58 14.60 -9.58 -24.41
N SER A 59 14.90 -10.61 -23.60
CA SER A 59 14.36 -11.96 -23.79
C SER A 59 12.84 -12.07 -23.65
N THR A 60 12.21 -11.17 -22.89
CA THR A 60 10.76 -11.21 -22.63
C THR A 60 10.02 -10.05 -23.30
N LEU A 61 8.76 -10.27 -23.68
CA LEU A 61 7.91 -9.20 -24.22
C LEU A 61 7.67 -8.08 -23.19
N SER A 62 7.47 -8.44 -21.92
CA SER A 62 7.27 -7.49 -20.83
C SER A 62 8.53 -6.67 -20.52
N GLY A 63 9.70 -7.30 -20.59
CA GLY A 63 10.99 -6.63 -20.42
C GLY A 63 11.25 -5.57 -21.49
N ARG A 64 10.95 -5.88 -22.77
CA ARG A 64 11.04 -4.91 -23.88
C ARG A 64 10.13 -3.70 -23.66
N LYS A 65 8.88 -3.93 -23.21
CA LYS A 65 7.95 -2.83 -22.85
C LYS A 65 8.49 -1.95 -21.71
N ILE A 66 9.20 -2.52 -20.73
CA ILE A 66 9.84 -1.75 -19.65
C ILE A 66 10.93 -0.84 -20.23
N LEU A 67 11.77 -1.35 -21.13
CA LEU A 67 12.82 -0.56 -21.78
C LEU A 67 12.21 0.60 -22.58
N MET A 68 11.18 0.34 -23.39
CA MET A 68 10.45 1.38 -24.13
C MET A 68 9.94 2.49 -23.21
N ARG A 69 9.35 2.15 -22.06
CA ARG A 69 8.90 3.15 -21.06
C ARG A 69 10.05 3.95 -20.46
N ARG A 70 11.21 3.34 -20.23
CA ARG A 70 12.39 4.03 -19.69
C ARG A 70 13.00 4.99 -20.71
N ILE A 71 13.02 4.62 -22.00
CA ILE A 71 13.46 5.48 -23.11
C ILE A 71 12.50 6.66 -23.24
N LEU A 72 11.19 6.42 -23.26
CA LEU A 72 10.19 7.48 -23.34
C LEU A 72 10.29 8.48 -22.18
N LYS A 73 10.64 8.00 -20.97
CA LYS A 73 10.90 8.84 -19.81
C LYS A 73 12.25 9.58 -19.87
N GLY A 74 13.13 9.25 -20.81
CA GLY A 74 14.47 9.83 -20.93
C GLY A 74 15.42 9.37 -19.82
N LYS A 75 15.32 8.12 -19.35
CA LYS A 75 16.27 7.59 -18.35
C LYS A 75 17.64 7.30 -18.99
N TYR A 76 18.70 7.84 -18.39
CA TYR A 76 20.08 7.60 -18.83
C TYR A 76 20.47 6.12 -18.76
N VAL A 77 20.19 5.45 -17.63
CA VAL A 77 20.41 4.01 -17.47
C VAL A 77 19.11 3.27 -17.74
N LEU A 78 19.11 2.30 -18.66
CA LEU A 78 17.92 1.56 -19.10
C LEU A 78 17.78 0.17 -18.46
N SER A 79 18.88 -0.49 -18.14
CA SER A 79 18.92 -1.75 -17.40
C SER A 79 20.13 -1.76 -16.49
N HIS A 80 20.18 -2.76 -15.62
CA HIS A 80 21.35 -2.99 -14.78
C HIS A 80 22.52 -3.55 -15.59
#